data_AF-A0A9X0AZB7-F1
#
_entry.id   AF-A0A9X0AZB7-F1
#
_cell.length_a   1.000
_cell.length_b   1.000
_cell.length_c   1.000
_cell.angle_alpha   90.00
_cell.angle_beta   90.00
_cell.angle_gamma   90.00
#
_symmetry.space_group_name_H-M   'P 1'
#
loop_
_entity.id
_entity.type
_entity.pdbx_description
1 polymer ?
#
loop_
_entity_poly.entity_id
_entity_poly.type
_entity_poly.pdbx_seq_one_letter_code
_entity_poly.pdbx_strand_id
1 'polypeptide(L)'
;MRTQWNACEIFSIDPKGDTPFNCVGISKSKPGHPRCLKPIGKPKRIIAAKLLNKLSSLPISGWDYNEREVKDSMEELLGEVLCCIHKQGGSHPQNEEVGRKWWEKVKRMQLSLQRVVEEQVRAQAPLRMVQRGRNQIPVAVLEPVAAAQDFIPLEINPVPPADRIRMLRAQIAQRKLNERELIRRQDEDRTRIWEEFRLWEEFRTCKENRESIQEERIQEEERIREERILEEERIREEEWMREEERIREEERIREEERREREETARRERQEQERREREEAERQEGLRLREEEARREEAQRLLQAQLQAQNAARQQQRERQREQALRIQVLQQETAARAEIIRNLRLRRFAIPGPIAIQPIFQPHPIQRPLLRKPLADCPLCFEPIAHDEDAEWCRAQCGQNVCKGCFEQWRDSLGERRLTCCICRAEWKSEGE
;
A
#
# COMPACT_ATOMS: atom_id res chain seq x y z
N MET A 1 28.69 -28.59 29.81
CA MET A 1 28.61 -27.16 29.44
C MET A 1 27.62 -27.06 28.30
N ARG A 2 26.47 -26.40 28.48
CA ARG A 2 25.58 -26.12 27.34
C ARG A 2 26.31 -25.08 26.50
N THR A 3 26.76 -25.46 25.30
CA THR A 3 27.20 -24.52 24.27
C THR A 3 25.97 -23.73 23.84
N GLN A 4 25.65 -22.71 24.63
CA GLN A 4 24.49 -21.86 24.42
C GLN A 4 24.79 -20.96 23.24
N TRP A 5 23.96 -21.04 22.19
CA TRP A 5 24.08 -20.17 21.03
C TRP A 5 23.56 -18.77 21.38
N ASN A 6 24.19 -17.74 20.81
CA ASN A 6 23.80 -16.35 21.01
C ASN A 6 23.22 -15.78 19.72
N ALA A 7 21.91 -15.52 19.70
CA ALA A 7 21.21 -15.02 18.51
C ALA A 7 21.75 -13.65 18.06
N CYS A 8 22.21 -12.81 19.00
CA CYS A 8 22.79 -11.50 18.68
C CYS A 8 24.06 -11.65 17.83
N GLU A 9 24.94 -12.58 18.20
CA GLU A 9 26.18 -12.86 17.46
C GLU A 9 25.88 -13.47 16.09
N ILE A 10 24.99 -14.47 16.06
CA ILE A 10 24.65 -15.20 14.85
C ILE A 10 24.02 -14.28 13.81
N PHE A 11 23.05 -13.46 14.20
CA PHE A 11 22.42 -12.53 13.26
C PHE A 11 23.20 -11.23 13.07
N SER A 12 24.25 -11.00 13.89
CA SER A 12 25.05 -9.77 13.90
C SER A 12 24.18 -8.54 14.17
N ILE A 13 23.34 -8.66 15.21
CA ILE A 13 22.37 -7.66 15.64
C ILE A 13 22.65 -7.34 17.10
N ASP A 14 23.01 -6.09 17.37
CA ASP A 14 23.15 -5.59 18.72
C ASP A 14 22.14 -4.45 18.97
N PRO A 15 20.98 -4.77 19.56
CA PRO A 15 19.99 -3.74 19.90
C PRO A 15 20.37 -2.93 21.14
N LYS A 16 21.38 -3.36 21.92
CA LYS A 16 21.82 -2.70 23.15
C LYS A 16 23.04 -1.79 22.96
N GLY A 17 23.80 -1.96 21.87
CA GLY A 17 24.99 -1.18 21.59
C GLY A 17 24.75 0.32 21.35
N ASP A 18 25.82 1.09 21.52
CA ASP A 18 25.85 2.57 21.38
C ASP A 18 25.63 3.05 19.94
N THR A 19 25.78 2.15 18.96
CA THR A 19 25.57 2.47 17.55
C THR A 19 24.07 2.60 17.21
N PRO A 20 23.69 3.46 16.25
CA PRO A 20 22.32 3.53 15.77
C PRO A 20 21.86 2.17 15.23
N PHE A 21 20.72 1.68 15.74
CA PHE A 21 20.15 0.39 15.34
C PHE A 21 19.46 0.54 14.00
N ASN A 22 20.16 0.15 12.95
CA ASN A 22 19.70 0.31 11.57
C ASN A 22 19.03 -0.97 11.05
N CYS A 23 18.20 -0.79 10.02
CA CYS A 23 17.52 -1.85 9.32
C CYS A 23 18.51 -2.90 8.76
N VAL A 24 18.21 -4.19 8.94
CA VAL A 24 19.07 -5.28 8.46
C VAL A 24 18.94 -5.58 6.96
N GLY A 25 17.94 -4.98 6.29
CA GLY A 25 17.73 -5.12 4.85
C GLY A 25 18.89 -4.59 4.00
N ILE A 26 18.97 -5.03 2.75
CA ILE A 26 20.04 -4.71 1.80
C ILE A 26 19.52 -3.71 0.75
N SER A 27 20.22 -2.60 0.55
CA SER A 27 19.85 -1.65 -0.49
C SER A 27 20.25 -2.17 -1.87
N LYS A 28 19.28 -2.59 -2.69
CA LYS A 28 19.51 -3.03 -4.08
C LYS A 28 19.82 -1.86 -5.04
N SER A 29 19.59 -0.62 -4.63
CA SER A 29 19.75 0.57 -5.47
C SER A 29 21.17 1.14 -5.55
N LYS A 30 22.13 0.60 -4.79
CA LYS A 30 23.53 1.04 -4.82
C LYS A 30 24.47 -0.11 -5.25
N PRO A 31 25.46 0.13 -6.13
CA PRO A 31 26.51 -0.84 -6.42
C PRO A 31 27.20 -1.26 -5.11
N GLY A 32 27.40 -2.56 -4.91
CA GLY A 32 28.00 -3.10 -3.68
C GLY A 32 27.03 -3.44 -2.55
N HIS A 33 25.70 -3.35 -2.78
CA HIS A 33 24.67 -3.85 -1.86
C HIS A 33 24.86 -3.41 -0.38
N PRO A 34 25.01 -2.10 -0.09
CA PRO A 34 25.21 -1.65 1.27
C PRO A 34 23.98 -1.95 2.14
N ARG A 35 24.23 -2.25 3.42
CA ARG A 35 23.16 -2.39 4.43
C ARG A 35 22.28 -1.13 4.46
N CYS A 36 21.00 -1.33 4.70
CA CYS A 36 20.06 -0.22 4.87
C CYS A 36 20.46 0.61 6.09
N LEU A 37 20.70 1.91 5.89
CA LEU A 37 21.05 2.84 6.97
C LEU A 37 19.83 3.48 7.63
N LYS A 38 18.61 3.01 7.35
CA LYS A 38 17.41 3.56 7.99
C LYS A 38 17.38 3.13 9.46
N PRO A 39 17.34 4.08 10.42
CA PRO A 39 17.26 3.74 11.83
C PRO A 39 15.91 3.10 12.14
N ILE A 40 15.94 2.11 13.03
CA ILE A 40 14.78 1.44 13.61
C ILE A 40 14.48 2.12 14.94
N GLY A 41 13.21 2.50 15.15
CA GLY A 41 12.79 3.24 16.33
C GLY A 41 13.03 2.50 17.66
N LYS A 42 13.16 3.26 18.75
CA LYS A 42 13.37 2.74 20.12
C LYS A 42 12.36 1.65 20.53
N PRO A 43 11.04 1.74 20.24
CA PRO A 43 10.09 0.68 20.60
C PRO A 43 10.43 -0.67 19.96
N LYS A 44 10.69 -0.67 18.64
CA LYS A 44 11.06 -1.87 17.90
C LYS A 44 12.40 -2.46 18.35
N ARG A 45 13.38 -1.61 18.67
CA ARG A 45 14.67 -2.02 19.24
C ARG A 45 14.49 -2.79 20.55
N ILE A 46 13.60 -2.35 21.43
CA ILE A 46 13.30 -3.03 22.70
C ILE A 46 12.67 -4.40 22.45
N ILE A 47 11.73 -4.50 21.51
CA ILE A 47 11.07 -5.76 21.16
C ILE A 47 12.10 -6.71 20.54
N ALA A 48 12.90 -6.24 19.59
CA ALA A 48 13.99 -7.01 18.98
C ALA A 48 14.98 -7.55 20.02
N ALA A 49 15.33 -6.75 21.05
CA ALA A 49 16.18 -7.22 22.14
C ALA A 49 15.54 -8.35 22.96
N LYS A 50 14.23 -8.27 23.24
CA LYS A 50 13.49 -9.33 23.92
C LYS A 50 13.45 -10.62 23.08
N LEU A 51 13.17 -10.49 21.79
CA LEU A 51 13.11 -11.62 20.85
C LEU A 51 14.47 -12.30 20.67
N LEU A 52 15.56 -11.53 20.62
CA LEU A 52 16.92 -12.09 20.57
C LEU A 52 17.30 -12.85 21.84
N ASN A 53 16.90 -12.35 23.02
CA ASN A 53 17.09 -13.10 24.28
C ASN A 53 16.24 -14.38 24.30
N LYS A 54 14.98 -14.30 23.85
CA LYS A 54 14.09 -15.46 23.71
C LYS A 54 14.72 -16.50 22.79
N LEU A 55 15.13 -16.12 21.58
CA LEU A 55 15.80 -17.00 20.62
C LEU A 55 17.05 -17.65 21.22
N SER A 56 17.91 -16.89 21.91
CA SER A 56 19.11 -17.42 22.57
C SER A 56 18.82 -18.38 23.72
N SER A 57 17.58 -18.42 24.22
CA SER A 57 17.13 -19.38 25.23
C SER A 57 16.52 -20.65 24.63
N LEU A 58 16.12 -20.63 23.36
CA LEU A 58 15.52 -21.79 22.70
C LEU A 58 16.59 -22.83 22.34
N PRO A 59 16.34 -24.12 22.55
CA PRO A 59 17.19 -25.17 22.02
C PRO A 59 17.11 -25.14 20.48
N ILE A 60 18.27 -25.20 19.83
CA ILE A 60 18.34 -25.35 18.36
C ILE A 60 18.72 -26.77 17.95
N SER A 61 18.97 -27.67 18.89
CA SER A 61 19.31 -29.08 18.63
C SER A 61 18.94 -29.92 19.84
N GLY A 62 18.66 -31.20 19.65
CA GLY A 62 18.29 -32.11 20.74
C GLY A 62 16.81 -32.47 20.74
N TRP A 63 16.37 -33.14 21.80
CA TRP A 63 15.01 -33.69 21.91
C TRP A 63 13.95 -32.62 22.22
N ASP A 64 14.38 -31.50 22.79
CA ASP A 64 13.57 -30.32 23.10
C ASP A 64 13.54 -29.29 21.96
N TYR A 65 14.19 -29.58 20.82
CA TYR A 65 14.22 -28.70 19.66
C TYR A 65 12.85 -28.63 18.97
N ASN A 66 12.29 -27.42 18.90
CA ASN A 66 11.09 -27.13 18.14
C ASN A 66 11.41 -26.18 16.97
N GLU A 67 11.54 -26.74 15.77
CA GLU A 67 11.86 -25.97 14.55
C GLU A 67 10.84 -24.85 14.30
N ARG A 68 9.56 -25.11 14.54
CA ARG A 68 8.49 -24.14 14.31
C ARG A 68 8.64 -22.94 15.23
N GLU A 69 8.86 -23.17 16.53
CA GLU A 69 9.01 -22.08 17.51
C GLU A 69 10.20 -21.16 17.22
N VAL A 70 11.32 -21.73 16.75
CA VAL A 70 12.49 -20.94 16.33
C VAL A 70 12.17 -20.13 15.08
N LYS A 71 11.51 -20.72 14.08
CA LYS A 71 11.09 -20.00 12.86
C LYS A 71 10.11 -18.87 13.16
N ASP A 72 9.08 -19.12 13.97
CA ASP A 72 8.08 -18.12 14.34
C ASP A 72 8.74 -16.95 15.09
N SER A 73 9.64 -17.25 16.03
CA SER A 73 10.38 -16.22 16.78
C SER A 73 11.34 -15.44 15.88
N MET A 74 11.89 -16.06 14.83
CA MET A 74 12.70 -15.38 13.83
C MET A 74 11.87 -14.47 12.92
N GLU A 75 10.69 -14.91 12.49
CA GLU A 75 9.77 -14.11 11.68
C GLU A 75 9.28 -12.87 12.45
N GLU A 76 8.93 -13.05 13.71
CA GLU A 76 8.59 -11.93 14.61
C GLU A 76 9.75 -10.94 14.71
N LEU A 77 10.99 -11.44 14.87
CA LEU A 77 12.19 -10.60 14.92
C LEU A 77 12.41 -9.83 13.61
N LEU A 78 12.23 -10.47 12.45
CA LEU A 78 12.35 -9.81 11.14
C LEU A 78 11.35 -8.66 10.99
N GLY A 79 10.14 -8.81 11.53
CA GLY A 79 9.12 -7.76 11.57
C GLY A 79 9.54 -6.50 12.34
N GLU A 80 10.48 -6.65 13.27
CA GLU A 80 10.99 -5.59 14.14
C GLU A 80 12.31 -4.98 13.63
N VAL A 81 13.16 -5.76 12.96
CA VAL A 81 14.47 -5.30 12.49
C VAL A 81 14.51 -4.80 11.04
N LEU A 82 13.42 -4.98 10.29
CA LEU A 82 13.25 -4.44 8.94
C LEU A 82 12.44 -3.14 8.96
N CYS A 83 12.89 -2.14 8.19
CA CYS A 83 12.11 -0.92 7.97
C CYS A 83 10.92 -1.20 7.03
N CYS A 84 9.90 -0.31 7.04
CA CYS A 84 8.67 -0.49 6.24
C CYS A 84 8.93 -0.75 4.76
N ILE A 85 9.95 -0.12 4.16
CA ILE A 85 10.32 -0.32 2.75
C ILE A 85 10.76 -1.76 2.49
N HIS A 86 11.61 -2.34 3.34
CA HIS A 86 12.08 -3.71 3.18
C HIS A 86 11.09 -4.76 3.70
N LYS A 87 10.18 -4.37 4.60
CA LYS A 87 9.13 -5.23 5.16
C LYS A 87 7.96 -5.41 4.18
N GLN A 88 7.46 -4.31 3.59
CA GLN A 88 6.18 -4.31 2.85
C GLN A 88 6.24 -3.63 1.47
N GLY A 89 7.25 -2.82 1.17
CA GLY A 89 7.09 -1.73 0.19
C GLY A 89 8.19 -1.56 -0.85
N GLY A 90 8.60 -2.63 -1.52
CA GLY A 90 9.45 -2.56 -2.71
C GLY A 90 9.12 -3.65 -3.72
N SER A 91 9.73 -3.62 -4.91
CA SER A 91 9.60 -4.67 -5.94
C SER A 91 10.09 -6.05 -5.49
N HIS A 92 10.67 -6.15 -4.30
CA HIS A 92 11.14 -7.40 -3.72
C HIS A 92 11.13 -7.31 -2.18
N PRO A 93 10.09 -7.81 -1.49
CA PRO A 93 10.13 -7.93 -0.03
C PRO A 93 11.36 -8.73 0.38
N GLN A 94 12.07 -8.27 1.42
CA GLN A 94 13.32 -8.89 1.87
C GLN A 94 13.14 -9.77 3.09
N ASN A 95 11.93 -9.86 3.63
CA ASN A 95 11.63 -10.70 4.79
C ASN A 95 12.06 -12.16 4.54
N GLU A 96 11.64 -12.71 3.40
CA GLU A 96 11.95 -14.09 3.04
C GLU A 96 13.46 -14.30 2.77
N GLU A 97 14.11 -13.36 2.07
CA GLU A 97 15.54 -13.47 1.75
C GLU A 97 16.43 -13.38 2.99
N VAL A 98 16.16 -12.40 3.88
CA VAL A 98 16.92 -12.23 5.13
C VAL A 98 16.62 -13.39 6.08
N GLY A 99 15.35 -13.82 6.19
CA GLY A 99 14.95 -14.97 6.98
C GLY A 99 15.62 -16.26 6.53
N ARG A 100 15.71 -16.51 5.22
CA ARG A 100 16.43 -17.67 4.65
C ARG A 100 17.91 -17.65 5.01
N LYS A 101 18.59 -16.50 4.85
CA LYS A 101 20.02 -16.35 5.22
C LYS A 101 20.26 -16.56 6.72
N TRP A 102 19.35 -16.07 7.57
CA TRP A 102 19.43 -16.31 9.00
C TRP A 102 19.23 -17.78 9.35
N TRP A 103 18.27 -18.44 8.69
CA TRP A 103 18.01 -19.86 8.88
C TRP A 103 19.22 -20.73 8.49
N GLU A 104 19.89 -20.40 7.39
CA GLU A 104 21.15 -21.04 7.00
C GLU A 104 22.27 -20.88 8.05
N LYS A 105 22.33 -19.73 8.74
CA LYS A 105 23.25 -19.54 9.86
C LYS A 105 22.88 -20.42 11.06
N VAL A 106 21.60 -20.54 11.39
CA VAL A 106 21.10 -21.45 12.44
C VAL A 106 21.46 -22.89 12.08
N LYS A 107 21.19 -23.35 10.85
CA LYS A 107 21.57 -24.69 10.39
C LYS A 107 23.07 -24.97 10.49
N ARG A 108 23.92 -24.01 10.11
CA ARG A 108 25.37 -24.15 10.28
C ARG A 108 25.76 -24.29 11.75
N MET A 109 25.13 -23.52 12.64
CA MET A 109 25.34 -23.66 14.08
C MET A 109 24.87 -25.02 14.60
N GLN A 110 23.69 -25.51 14.17
CA GLN A 110 23.18 -26.84 14.51
C GLN A 110 24.18 -27.94 14.13
N LEU A 111 24.71 -27.90 12.90
CA LEU A 111 25.73 -28.84 12.44
C LEU A 111 27.02 -28.76 13.27
N SER A 112 27.43 -27.55 13.66
CA SER A 112 28.59 -27.36 14.54
C SER A 112 28.37 -27.98 15.91
N LEU A 113 27.18 -27.78 16.50
CA LEU A 113 26.82 -28.36 17.79
C LEU A 113 26.74 -29.88 17.72
N GLN A 114 26.17 -30.42 16.64
CA GLN A 114 26.09 -31.86 16.42
C GLN A 114 27.49 -32.49 16.36
N ARG A 115 28.45 -31.86 15.65
CA ARG A 115 29.85 -32.35 15.62
C ARG A 115 30.49 -32.36 17.01
N VAL A 116 30.27 -31.33 17.82
CA VAL A 116 30.79 -31.29 19.19
C VAL A 116 30.19 -32.42 20.03
N VAL A 117 28.89 -32.68 19.90
CA VAL A 117 28.23 -33.80 20.60
C VAL A 117 28.77 -35.14 20.11
N GLU A 118 28.92 -35.34 18.81
CA GLU A 118 29.51 -36.56 18.23
C GLU A 118 30.95 -36.78 18.66
N GLU A 119 31.77 -35.71 18.70
CA GLU A 119 33.15 -35.76 19.21
C GLU A 119 33.17 -36.07 20.70
N GLN A 120 32.27 -35.50 21.49
CA GLN A 120 32.17 -35.79 22.92
C GLN A 120 31.71 -37.22 23.17
N VAL A 121 30.74 -37.74 22.42
CA VAL A 121 30.30 -39.14 22.46
C VAL A 121 31.44 -40.06 22.01
N ARG A 122 32.20 -39.69 20.98
CA ARG A 122 33.38 -40.44 20.52
C ARG A 122 34.51 -40.42 21.57
N ALA A 123 34.70 -39.32 22.28
CA ALA A 123 35.70 -39.21 23.35
C ALA A 123 35.28 -39.95 24.63
N GLN A 124 33.97 -40.07 24.89
CA GLN A 124 33.41 -40.83 26.02
C GLN A 124 33.18 -42.30 25.69
N ALA A 125 33.16 -42.68 24.41
CA ALA A 125 33.16 -44.07 24.01
C ALA A 125 34.39 -44.71 24.65
N PRO A 126 34.21 -45.70 25.56
CA PRO A 126 35.35 -46.33 26.19
C PRO A 126 36.28 -46.76 25.08
N LEU A 127 37.58 -46.43 25.21
CA LEU A 127 38.65 -47.06 24.47
C LEU A 127 38.57 -48.57 24.79
N ARG A 128 37.60 -49.27 24.20
CA ARG A 128 37.78 -50.64 23.75
C ARG A 128 38.84 -50.51 22.67
N MET A 129 40.07 -50.30 23.12
CA MET A 129 41.23 -50.78 22.45
C MET A 129 40.82 -52.15 21.97
N VAL A 130 40.76 -52.27 20.65
CA VAL A 130 41.00 -53.52 19.97
C VAL A 130 42.43 -53.90 20.37
N GLN A 131 42.61 -54.36 21.62
CA GLN A 131 43.50 -55.45 21.88
C GLN A 131 42.90 -56.60 21.08
N ARG A 132 43.23 -56.64 19.78
CA ARG A 132 43.65 -57.90 19.16
C ARG A 132 44.92 -58.35 19.90
N GLY A 133 44.77 -58.59 21.19
CA GLY A 133 45.63 -59.49 21.93
C GLY A 133 45.40 -60.81 21.24
N ARG A 134 46.42 -61.25 20.51
CA ARG A 134 46.64 -62.65 20.21
C ARG A 134 46.10 -63.44 21.38
N ASN A 135 45.10 -64.28 21.17
CA ASN A 135 44.81 -65.36 22.08
C ASN A 135 46.05 -66.26 22.09
N GLN A 136 47.06 -65.85 22.86
CA GLN A 136 47.96 -66.78 23.49
C GLN A 136 47.04 -67.59 24.38
N ILE A 137 46.72 -68.80 23.90
CA ILE A 137 46.29 -69.90 24.74
C ILE A 137 47.22 -69.84 25.96
N PRO A 138 46.72 -69.62 27.19
CA PRO A 138 47.51 -69.86 28.37
C PRO A 138 47.84 -71.34 28.32
N VAL A 139 49.07 -71.68 27.93
CA VAL A 139 49.66 -72.95 28.30
C VAL A 139 49.68 -72.87 29.82
N ALA A 140 48.65 -73.45 30.44
CA ALA A 140 48.68 -73.76 31.84
C ALA A 140 49.97 -74.56 32.02
N VAL A 141 50.95 -73.91 32.66
CA VAL A 141 52.09 -74.58 33.26
C VAL A 141 51.44 -75.56 34.22
N LEU A 142 51.30 -76.81 33.76
CA LEU A 142 51.04 -77.95 34.60
C LEU A 142 52.18 -77.94 35.61
N GLU A 143 51.88 -77.47 36.82
CA GLU A 143 52.70 -77.84 37.96
C GLU A 143 52.80 -79.37 37.96
N PRO A 144 54.01 -79.93 38.05
CA PRO A 144 54.14 -81.35 38.30
C PRO A 144 53.60 -81.57 39.70
N VAL A 145 52.33 -81.98 39.81
CA VAL A 145 51.81 -82.56 41.04
C VAL A 145 52.69 -83.78 41.29
N ALA A 146 53.60 -83.63 42.25
CA ALA A 146 54.40 -84.69 42.80
C ALA A 146 53.45 -85.76 43.31
N ALA A 147 53.16 -86.75 42.46
CA ALA A 147 52.55 -87.98 42.87
C ALA A 147 53.59 -88.68 43.77
N ALA A 148 53.50 -88.38 45.07
CA ALA A 148 54.08 -89.21 46.11
C ALA A 148 53.53 -90.61 45.89
N GLN A 149 54.36 -91.47 45.29
CA GLN A 149 54.18 -92.90 45.32
C GLN A 149 54.38 -93.34 46.77
N ASP A 150 53.31 -93.27 47.55
CA ASP A 150 53.20 -94.07 48.75
C ASP A 150 53.18 -95.53 48.30
N PHE A 151 54.35 -96.16 48.38
CA PHE A 151 54.51 -97.60 48.31
C PHE A 151 53.74 -98.20 49.48
N ILE A 152 52.46 -98.52 49.27
CA ILE A 152 51.71 -99.43 50.12
C ILE A 152 52.38 -100.80 49.95
N PRO A 153 52.94 -101.40 51.01
CA PRO A 153 53.47 -102.75 50.94
C PRO A 153 52.32 -103.70 50.59
N LEU A 154 52.36 -104.26 49.39
CA LEU A 154 51.52 -105.38 49.01
C LEU A 154 51.91 -106.57 49.89
N GLU A 155 51.18 -106.77 50.98
CA GLU A 155 51.11 -108.07 51.64
C GLU A 155 50.68 -109.09 50.59
N ILE A 156 51.65 -109.87 50.13
CA ILE A 156 51.45 -110.98 49.21
C ILE A 156 50.73 -112.06 50.01
N ASN A 157 49.41 -111.95 50.12
CA ASN A 157 48.58 -113.10 50.41
C ASN A 157 48.81 -114.11 49.27
N PRO A 158 49.26 -115.35 49.57
CA PRO A 158 49.57 -116.34 48.55
C PRO A 158 48.26 -116.87 47.95
N VAL A 159 47.68 -116.10 47.04
CA VAL A 159 46.63 -116.57 46.14
C VAL A 159 47.30 -117.51 45.14
N PRO A 160 46.84 -118.77 45.02
CA PRO A 160 47.40 -119.74 44.08
C PRO A 160 47.49 -119.16 42.66
N PRO A 161 48.56 -119.44 41.89
CA PRO A 161 48.74 -118.91 40.53
C PRO A 161 47.54 -119.11 39.59
N ALA A 162 46.79 -120.21 39.77
CA ALA A 162 45.58 -120.49 39.02
C ALA A 162 44.44 -119.46 39.27
N ASP A 163 44.27 -119.03 40.53
CA ASP A 163 43.27 -118.04 40.90
C ASP A 163 43.66 -116.63 40.41
N ARG A 164 44.95 -116.31 40.40
CA ARG A 164 45.47 -115.06 39.81
C ARG A 164 45.22 -114.99 38.30
N ILE A 165 45.42 -116.10 37.57
CA ILE A 165 45.09 -116.18 36.14
C ILE A 165 43.57 -116.04 35.92
N ARG A 166 42.74 -116.66 36.76
CA ARG A 166 41.27 -116.51 36.70
C ARG A 166 40.83 -115.08 36.96
N MET A 167 41.41 -114.41 37.95
CA MET A 167 41.15 -112.99 38.26
C MET A 167 41.57 -112.06 37.12
N LEU A 168 42.77 -112.25 36.55
CA LEU A 168 43.23 -111.43 35.42
C LEU A 168 42.36 -111.62 34.18
N ARG A 169 41.95 -112.87 33.88
CA ARG A 169 41.00 -113.15 32.78
C ARG A 169 39.66 -112.47 33.02
N ALA A 170 39.13 -112.51 34.25
CA ALA A 170 37.90 -111.81 34.62
C ALA A 170 38.05 -110.28 34.52
N GLN A 171 39.18 -109.71 34.93
CA GLN A 171 39.47 -108.28 34.79
C GLN A 171 39.57 -107.84 33.32
N ILE A 172 40.22 -108.64 32.47
CA ILE A 172 40.30 -108.37 31.03
C ILE A 172 38.90 -108.44 30.40
N ALA A 173 38.08 -109.43 30.77
CA ALA A 173 36.70 -109.54 30.31
C ALA A 173 35.86 -108.32 30.75
N GLN A 174 36.00 -107.89 32.01
CA GLN A 174 35.32 -106.70 32.53
C GLN A 174 35.76 -105.42 31.82
N ARG A 175 37.06 -105.23 31.57
CA ARG A 175 37.57 -104.08 30.81
C ARG A 175 37.02 -104.04 29.39
N LYS A 176 36.96 -105.19 28.72
CA LYS A 176 36.37 -105.31 27.38
C LYS A 176 34.87 -105.01 27.38
N LEU A 177 34.15 -105.41 28.43
CA LEU A 177 32.73 -105.08 28.59
C LEU A 177 32.54 -103.56 28.79
N ASN A 178 33.32 -102.97 29.69
CA ASN A 178 33.29 -101.52 29.95
C ASN A 178 33.69 -100.71 28.70
N GLU A 179 34.66 -101.19 27.92
CA GLU A 179 35.09 -100.56 26.66
C GLU A 179 33.97 -100.59 25.61
N ARG A 180 33.28 -101.73 25.46
CA ARG A 180 32.11 -101.82 24.59
C ARG A 180 30.98 -100.91 25.04
N GLU A 181 30.74 -100.82 26.35
CA GLU A 181 29.73 -99.92 26.90
C GLU A 181 30.10 -98.44 26.68
N LEU A 182 31.38 -98.08 26.81
CA LEU A 182 31.87 -96.74 26.52
C LEU A 182 31.69 -96.38 25.04
N ILE A 183 32.03 -97.31 24.13
CA ILE A 183 31.82 -97.11 22.69
C ILE A 183 30.32 -96.92 22.39
N ARG A 184 29.44 -97.76 22.97
CA ARG A 184 27.99 -97.60 22.83
C ARG A 184 27.52 -96.22 23.30
N ARG A 185 27.99 -95.75 24.46
CA ARG A 185 27.66 -94.40 24.98
C ARG A 185 28.17 -93.30 24.05
N GLN A 186 29.39 -93.44 23.51
CA GLN A 186 29.95 -92.48 22.56
C GLN A 186 29.16 -92.44 21.25
N ASP A 187 28.71 -93.59 20.73
CA ASP A 187 27.87 -93.65 19.54
C ASP A 187 26.46 -93.07 19.80
N GLU A 188 25.88 -93.32 20.98
CA GLU A 188 24.61 -92.71 21.42
C GLU A 188 24.74 -91.19 21.57
N ASP A 189 25.81 -90.71 22.20
CA ASP A 189 26.11 -89.27 22.33
C ASP A 189 26.34 -88.64 20.96
N ARG A 190 27.07 -89.30 20.05
CA ARG A 190 27.30 -88.81 18.68
C ARG A 190 25.98 -88.72 17.91
N THR A 191 25.09 -89.70 18.07
CA THR A 191 23.77 -89.69 17.43
C THR A 191 22.91 -88.56 17.99
N ARG A 192 22.88 -88.38 19.33
CA ARG A 192 22.16 -87.27 19.97
C ARG A 192 22.66 -85.91 19.49
N ILE A 193 23.97 -85.70 19.46
CA ILE A 193 24.58 -84.45 18.97
C ILE A 193 24.21 -84.20 17.49
N TRP A 194 24.21 -85.25 16.67
CA TRP A 194 23.85 -85.12 15.26
C TRP A 194 22.36 -84.81 15.05
N GLU A 195 21.48 -85.43 15.85
CA GLU A 195 20.04 -85.11 15.84
C GLU A 195 19.75 -83.69 16.34
N GLU A 196 20.43 -83.24 17.41
CA GLU A 196 20.36 -81.85 17.90
C GLU A 196 20.83 -80.86 16.83
N PHE A 197 21.93 -81.17 16.15
CA PHE A 197 22.44 -80.34 15.06
C PHE A 197 21.46 -80.27 13.89
N ARG A 198 20.87 -81.40 13.48
CA ARG A 198 19.85 -81.44 12.43
C ARG A 198 18.62 -80.61 12.80
N LEU A 199 18.11 -80.75 14.02
CA LEU A 199 16.97 -79.95 14.50
C LEU A 199 17.31 -78.45 14.57
N TRP A 200 18.55 -78.11 14.92
CA TRP A 200 19.01 -76.73 14.90
C TRP A 200 19.08 -76.16 13.47
N GLU A 201 19.53 -76.93 12.47
CA GLU A 201 19.51 -76.52 11.07
C GLU A 201 18.07 -76.37 10.53
N GLU A 202 17.17 -77.28 10.87
CA GLU A 202 15.74 -77.17 10.54
C GLU A 202 15.11 -75.92 11.17
N PHE A 203 15.42 -75.65 12.44
CA PHE A 203 14.94 -74.45 13.12
C PHE A 203 15.51 -73.17 12.48
N ARG A 204 16.79 -73.17 12.15
CA ARG A 204 17.46 -72.05 11.48
C ARG A 204 16.84 -71.75 10.12
N THR A 205 16.66 -72.76 9.28
CA THR A 205 16.06 -72.59 7.94
C THR A 205 14.59 -72.18 8.02
N CYS A 206 13.82 -72.72 8.98
CA CYS A 206 12.45 -72.28 9.25
C CYS A 206 12.39 -70.80 9.69
N LYS A 207 13.34 -70.37 10.52
CA LYS A 207 13.48 -68.97 10.93
C LYS A 207 13.85 -68.06 9.75
N GLU A 208 14.86 -68.42 8.96
CA GLU A 208 15.29 -67.68 7.77
C GLU A 208 14.15 -67.56 6.74
N ASN A 209 13.40 -68.63 6.49
CA ASN A 209 12.22 -68.61 5.61
C ASN A 209 11.11 -67.69 6.15
N ARG A 210 10.86 -67.69 7.46
CA ARG A 210 9.86 -66.81 8.08
C ARG A 210 10.25 -65.35 7.96
N GLU A 211 11.53 -65.04 8.18
CA GLU A 211 12.09 -63.70 8.02
C GLU A 211 11.99 -63.25 6.55
N SER A 212 12.35 -64.11 5.59
CA SER A 212 12.20 -63.84 4.15
C SER A 212 10.75 -63.54 3.75
N ILE A 213 9.77 -64.35 4.20
CA ILE A 213 8.34 -64.10 3.92
C ILE A 213 7.88 -62.78 4.55
N GLN A 214 8.38 -62.45 5.74
CA GLN A 214 8.04 -61.20 6.40
C GLN A 214 8.62 -60.00 5.64
N GLU A 215 9.85 -60.09 5.15
CA GLU A 215 10.48 -59.05 4.32
C GLU A 215 9.73 -58.86 3.01
N GLU A 216 9.36 -59.93 2.30
CA GLU A 216 8.55 -59.85 1.07
C GLU A 216 7.20 -59.17 1.31
N ARG A 217 6.53 -59.46 2.43
CA ARG A 217 5.28 -58.78 2.81
C ARG A 217 5.47 -57.30 3.07
N ILE A 218 6.56 -56.90 3.74
CA ILE A 218 6.86 -55.49 3.98
C ILE A 218 7.15 -54.78 2.65
N GLN A 219 7.94 -55.39 1.77
CA GLN A 219 8.22 -54.85 0.45
C GLN A 219 6.95 -54.70 -0.40
N GLU A 220 6.05 -55.67 -0.35
CA GLU A 220 4.77 -55.58 -1.06
C GLU A 220 3.87 -54.46 -0.49
N GLU A 221 3.79 -54.33 0.84
CA GLU A 221 3.07 -53.23 1.47
C GLU A 221 3.68 -51.86 1.10
N GLU A 222 5.00 -51.76 0.97
CA GLU A 222 5.69 -50.55 0.51
C GLU A 222 5.36 -50.24 -0.95
N ARG A 223 5.38 -51.24 -1.86
CA ARG A 223 4.96 -51.05 -3.26
C ARG A 223 3.53 -50.54 -3.37
N ILE A 224 2.60 -51.13 -2.63
CA ILE A 224 1.19 -50.69 -2.62
C ILE A 224 1.06 -49.26 -2.08
N ARG A 225 1.85 -48.89 -1.07
CA ARG A 225 1.86 -47.51 -0.55
C ARG A 225 2.39 -46.52 -1.59
N GLU A 226 3.47 -46.86 -2.29
CA GLU A 226 4.03 -46.02 -3.35
C GLU A 226 3.04 -45.85 -4.50
N GLU A 227 2.40 -46.93 -4.96
CA GLU A 227 1.38 -46.87 -6.00
C GLU A 227 0.19 -46.00 -5.59
N ARG A 228 -0.26 -46.10 -4.33
CA ARG A 228 -1.32 -45.22 -3.79
C ARG A 228 -0.90 -43.76 -3.76
N ILE A 229 0.34 -43.45 -3.42
CA ILE A 229 0.83 -42.06 -3.40
C ILE A 229 0.82 -41.50 -4.82
N LEU A 230 1.32 -42.27 -5.79
CA LEU A 230 1.32 -41.85 -7.20
C LEU A 230 -0.10 -41.67 -7.76
N GLU A 231 -1.03 -42.56 -7.39
CA GLU A 231 -2.45 -42.44 -7.76
C GLU A 231 -3.09 -41.18 -7.14
N GLU A 232 -2.84 -40.92 -5.85
CA GLU A 232 -3.32 -39.72 -5.18
C GLU A 232 -2.71 -38.44 -5.80
N GLU A 233 -1.45 -38.46 -6.21
CA GLU A 233 -0.81 -37.37 -6.94
C GLU A 233 -1.44 -37.14 -8.31
N ARG A 234 -1.72 -38.21 -9.08
CA ARG A 234 -2.40 -38.10 -10.37
C ARG A 234 -3.80 -37.50 -10.22
N ILE A 235 -4.56 -37.92 -9.21
CA ILE A 235 -5.88 -37.37 -8.92
C ILE A 235 -5.77 -35.86 -8.58
N ARG A 236 -4.80 -35.47 -7.75
CA ARG A 236 -4.58 -34.05 -7.42
C ARG A 236 -4.20 -33.21 -8.64
N GLU A 237 -3.38 -33.75 -9.54
CA GLU A 237 -3.04 -33.07 -10.79
C GLU A 237 -4.26 -32.92 -11.70
N GLU A 238 -5.07 -33.97 -11.87
CA GLU A 238 -6.33 -33.90 -12.64
C GLU A 238 -7.32 -32.88 -12.04
N GLU A 239 -7.48 -32.86 -10.71
CA GLU A 239 -8.31 -31.87 -10.02
C GLU A 239 -7.78 -30.45 -10.19
N TRP A 240 -6.47 -30.26 -10.10
CA TRP A 240 -5.84 -28.97 -10.34
C TRP A 240 -6.06 -28.48 -11.78
N MET A 241 -5.93 -29.36 -12.78
CA MET A 241 -6.21 -29.02 -14.18
C MET A 241 -7.68 -28.63 -14.40
N ARG A 242 -8.62 -29.35 -13.78
CA ARG A 242 -10.06 -29.01 -13.84
C ARG A 242 -10.37 -27.69 -13.16
N GLU A 243 -9.74 -27.41 -12.02
CA GLU A 243 -9.89 -26.12 -11.34
C GLU A 243 -9.30 -24.98 -12.17
N GLU A 244 -8.14 -25.20 -12.78
CA GLU A 244 -7.50 -24.22 -13.66
C GLU A 244 -8.37 -23.93 -14.90
N GLU A 245 -8.98 -24.96 -15.49
CA GLU A 245 -9.94 -24.79 -16.60
C GLU A 245 -11.20 -24.03 -16.16
N ARG A 246 -11.74 -24.33 -14.97
CA ARG A 246 -12.85 -23.56 -14.38
C ARG A 246 -12.49 -22.10 -14.19
N ILE A 247 -11.31 -21.80 -13.65
CA ILE A 247 -10.83 -20.42 -13.46
C ILE A 247 -10.72 -19.70 -14.80
N ARG A 248 -10.14 -20.35 -15.82
CA ARG A 248 -10.07 -19.79 -17.19
C ARG A 248 -11.45 -19.52 -17.77
N GLU A 249 -12.41 -20.42 -17.57
CA GLU A 249 -13.79 -20.23 -18.06
C GLU A 249 -14.49 -19.09 -17.31
N GLU A 250 -14.37 -19.02 -15.99
CA GLU A 250 -14.90 -17.90 -15.20
C GLU A 250 -14.29 -16.56 -15.64
N GLU A 251 -12.99 -16.53 -15.99
CA GLU A 251 -12.34 -15.33 -16.55
C GLU A 251 -12.90 -14.95 -17.93
N ARG A 252 -13.14 -15.94 -18.82
CA ARG A 252 -13.80 -15.69 -20.12
C ARG A 252 -15.19 -15.10 -19.94
N ILE A 253 -16.00 -15.67 -19.04
CA ILE A 253 -17.35 -15.17 -18.74
C ILE A 253 -17.28 -13.73 -18.19
N ARG A 254 -16.37 -13.45 -17.26
CA ARG A 254 -16.19 -12.09 -16.71
C ARG A 254 -15.76 -11.08 -17.79
N GLU A 255 -14.90 -11.49 -18.71
CA GLU A 255 -14.48 -10.64 -19.82
C GLU A 255 -15.62 -10.38 -20.80
N GLU A 256 -16.43 -11.39 -21.11
CA GLU A 256 -17.62 -11.26 -21.95
C GLU A 256 -18.65 -10.32 -21.31
N GLU A 257 -18.99 -10.52 -20.02
CA GLU A 257 -19.87 -9.61 -19.28
C GLU A 257 -19.33 -8.16 -19.27
N ARG A 258 -18.01 -7.97 -19.17
CA ARG A 258 -17.40 -6.64 -19.25
C ARG A 258 -17.61 -6.03 -20.63
N ARG A 259 -17.42 -6.79 -21.70
CA ARG A 259 -17.63 -6.34 -23.09
C ARG A 259 -19.10 -5.98 -23.33
N GLU A 260 -20.04 -6.79 -22.84
CA GLU A 260 -21.47 -6.48 -22.92
C GLU A 260 -21.82 -5.19 -22.17
N ARG A 261 -21.31 -5.00 -20.94
CA ARG A 261 -21.51 -3.76 -20.17
C ARG A 261 -20.91 -2.54 -20.86
N GLU A 262 -19.74 -2.68 -21.47
CA GLU A 262 -19.13 -1.59 -22.25
C GLU A 262 -19.95 -1.26 -23.50
N GLU A 263 -20.50 -2.27 -24.18
CA GLU A 263 -21.34 -2.09 -25.35
C GLU A 263 -22.69 -1.43 -24.98
N THR A 264 -23.36 -1.88 -23.92
CA THR A 264 -24.60 -1.25 -23.44
C THR A 264 -24.35 0.20 -23.04
N ALA A 265 -23.29 0.47 -22.27
CA ALA A 265 -22.91 1.83 -21.91
C ALA A 265 -22.57 2.70 -23.14
N ARG A 266 -21.99 2.12 -24.19
CA ARG A 266 -21.73 2.82 -25.45
C ARG A 266 -23.05 3.16 -26.18
N ARG A 267 -24.00 2.22 -26.24
CA ARG A 267 -25.32 2.45 -26.84
C ARG A 267 -26.09 3.53 -26.08
N GLU A 268 -26.07 3.50 -24.75
CA GLU A 268 -26.69 4.53 -23.89
C GLU A 268 -26.07 5.90 -24.11
N ARG A 269 -24.73 6.01 -24.17
CA ARG A 269 -24.05 7.28 -24.50
C ARG A 269 -24.46 7.82 -25.87
N GLN A 270 -24.53 6.97 -26.89
CA GLN A 270 -24.96 7.37 -28.23
C GLN A 270 -26.43 7.84 -28.25
N GLU A 271 -27.30 7.17 -27.51
CA GLU A 271 -28.70 7.58 -27.40
C GLU A 271 -28.84 8.90 -26.63
N GLN A 272 -28.08 9.08 -25.55
CA GLN A 272 -28.04 10.33 -24.80
C GLN A 272 -27.57 11.48 -25.69
N GLU A 273 -26.48 11.30 -26.43
CA GLU A 273 -25.96 12.30 -27.36
C GLU A 273 -27.01 12.65 -28.45
N ARG A 274 -27.76 11.66 -28.95
CA ARG A 274 -28.87 11.90 -29.89
C ARG A 274 -29.97 12.75 -29.25
N ARG A 275 -30.38 12.44 -28.01
CA ARG A 275 -31.40 13.21 -27.28
C ARG A 275 -30.94 14.65 -27.02
N GLU A 276 -29.68 14.84 -26.65
CA GLU A 276 -29.09 16.16 -26.43
C GLU A 276 -29.02 16.98 -27.74
N ARG A 277 -28.67 16.35 -28.87
CA ARG A 277 -28.72 17.00 -30.20
C ARG A 277 -30.14 17.41 -30.58
N GLU A 278 -31.12 16.51 -30.45
CA GLU A 278 -32.53 16.81 -30.73
C GLU A 278 -33.08 17.91 -29.81
N GLU A 279 -32.66 17.97 -28.56
CA GLU A 279 -33.02 19.06 -27.64
C GLU A 279 -32.35 20.39 -28.04
N ALA A 280 -31.07 20.36 -28.40
CA ALA A 280 -30.35 21.54 -28.88
C ALA A 280 -30.98 22.11 -30.15
N GLU A 281 -31.35 21.26 -31.12
CA GLU A 281 -32.06 21.66 -32.33
C GLU A 281 -33.44 22.26 -32.01
N ARG A 282 -34.18 21.70 -31.05
CA ARG A 282 -35.45 22.27 -30.57
C ARG A 282 -35.24 23.65 -29.95
N GLN A 283 -34.21 23.82 -29.10
CA GLN A 283 -33.90 25.10 -28.48
C GLN A 283 -33.44 26.14 -29.51
N GLU A 284 -32.63 25.74 -30.49
CA GLU A 284 -32.22 26.62 -31.59
C GLU A 284 -33.43 27.04 -32.45
N GLY A 285 -34.32 26.10 -32.77
CA GLY A 285 -35.56 26.39 -33.47
C GLY A 285 -36.46 27.39 -32.71
N LEU A 286 -36.53 27.30 -31.38
CA LEU A 286 -37.24 28.28 -30.56
C LEU A 286 -36.55 29.66 -30.59
N ARG A 287 -35.22 29.71 -30.48
CA ARG A 287 -34.45 30.97 -30.57
C ARG A 287 -34.66 31.67 -31.90
N LEU A 288 -34.63 30.92 -33.00
CA LEU A 288 -34.87 31.47 -34.34
C LEU A 288 -36.28 32.05 -34.48
N ARG A 289 -37.31 31.37 -33.94
CA ARG A 289 -38.68 31.89 -33.91
C ARG A 289 -38.82 33.16 -33.07
N GLU A 290 -38.16 33.22 -31.91
CA GLU A 290 -38.14 34.43 -31.09
C GLU A 290 -37.43 35.60 -31.79
N GLU A 291 -36.34 35.33 -32.49
CA GLU A 291 -35.62 36.35 -33.25
C GLU A 291 -36.47 36.85 -34.42
N GLU A 292 -37.13 35.96 -35.15
CA GLU A 292 -38.07 36.32 -36.21
C GLU A 292 -39.24 37.15 -35.67
N ALA A 293 -39.83 36.76 -34.55
CA ALA A 293 -40.88 37.55 -33.89
C ALA A 293 -40.39 38.95 -33.48
N ARG A 294 -39.15 39.08 -32.97
CA ARG A 294 -38.54 40.38 -32.66
C ARG A 294 -38.33 41.22 -33.92
N ARG A 295 -37.91 40.61 -35.03
CA ARG A 295 -37.75 41.29 -36.33
C ARG A 295 -39.10 41.78 -36.86
N GLU A 296 -40.14 40.95 -36.80
CA GLU A 296 -41.50 41.34 -37.17
C GLU A 296 -42.04 42.47 -36.31
N GLU A 297 -41.85 42.41 -34.99
CA GLU A 297 -42.27 43.45 -34.06
C GLU A 297 -41.53 44.77 -34.34
N ALA A 298 -40.22 44.72 -34.57
CA ALA A 298 -39.42 45.88 -34.96
C ALA A 298 -39.92 46.49 -36.28
N GLN A 299 -40.27 45.66 -37.27
CA GLN A 299 -40.87 46.14 -38.53
C GLN A 299 -42.23 46.80 -38.28
N ARG A 300 -43.10 46.22 -37.44
CA ARG A 300 -44.39 46.81 -37.08
C ARG A 300 -44.22 48.16 -36.38
N LEU A 301 -43.27 48.27 -35.44
CA LEU A 301 -42.96 49.52 -34.75
C LEU A 301 -42.43 50.59 -35.71
N LEU A 302 -41.54 50.23 -36.63
CA LEU A 302 -41.02 51.13 -37.65
C LEU A 302 -42.14 51.63 -38.58
N GLN A 303 -43.02 50.73 -39.01
CA GLN A 303 -44.17 51.06 -39.85
C GLN A 303 -45.14 51.99 -39.11
N ALA A 304 -45.42 51.74 -37.83
CA ALA A 304 -46.24 52.59 -36.98
C ALA A 304 -45.62 53.99 -36.79
N GLN A 305 -44.30 54.09 -36.58
CA GLN A 305 -43.60 55.37 -36.51
C GLN A 305 -43.72 56.17 -37.82
N LEU A 306 -43.55 55.50 -38.96
CA LEU A 306 -43.67 56.15 -40.27
C LEU A 306 -45.11 56.66 -40.49
N GLN A 307 -46.12 55.86 -40.15
CA GLN A 307 -47.52 56.28 -40.19
C GLN A 307 -47.79 57.48 -39.27
N ALA A 308 -47.26 57.46 -38.04
CA ALA A 308 -47.39 58.57 -37.11
C ALA A 308 -46.72 59.86 -37.62
N GLN A 309 -45.53 59.76 -38.21
CA GLN A 309 -44.86 60.92 -38.84
C GLN A 309 -45.68 61.49 -40.00
N ASN A 310 -46.22 60.62 -40.86
CA ASN A 310 -47.06 61.05 -41.97
C ASN A 310 -48.36 61.72 -41.49
N ALA A 311 -49.01 61.15 -40.48
CA ALA A 311 -50.20 61.74 -39.84
C ALA A 311 -49.88 63.10 -39.20
N ALA A 312 -48.75 63.22 -38.49
CA ALA A 312 -48.31 64.49 -37.91
C ALA A 312 -48.05 65.56 -38.99
N ARG A 313 -47.41 65.19 -40.10
CA ARG A 313 -47.21 66.09 -41.25
C ARG A 313 -48.54 66.52 -41.87
N GLN A 314 -49.50 65.62 -41.99
CA GLN A 314 -50.85 65.96 -42.48
C GLN A 314 -51.55 66.93 -41.53
N GLN A 315 -51.57 66.65 -40.23
CA GLN A 315 -52.14 67.56 -39.23
C GLN A 315 -51.45 68.92 -39.23
N GLN A 316 -50.14 68.98 -39.45
CA GLN A 316 -49.42 70.24 -39.53
C GLN A 316 -49.83 71.04 -40.78
N ARG A 317 -50.01 70.38 -41.92
CA ARG A 317 -50.56 71.02 -43.14
C ARG A 317 -51.98 71.53 -42.92
N GLU A 318 -52.82 70.77 -42.23
CA GLU A 318 -54.18 71.20 -41.88
C GLU A 318 -54.17 72.40 -40.93
N ARG A 319 -53.35 72.37 -39.88
CA ARG A 319 -53.15 73.52 -38.98
C ARG A 319 -52.64 74.75 -39.72
N GLN A 320 -51.70 74.59 -40.65
CA GLN A 320 -51.22 75.68 -41.50
C GLN A 320 -52.32 76.24 -42.40
N ARG A 321 -53.16 75.38 -42.98
CA ARG A 321 -54.34 75.81 -43.77
C ARG A 321 -55.35 76.57 -42.91
N GLU A 322 -55.68 76.06 -41.73
CA GLU A 322 -56.59 76.72 -40.79
C GLU A 322 -56.01 78.08 -40.34
N GLN A 323 -54.72 78.12 -40.02
CA GLN A 323 -54.03 79.36 -39.65
C GLN A 323 -54.01 80.36 -40.81
N ALA A 324 -53.77 79.90 -42.04
CA ALA A 324 -53.83 80.76 -43.23
C ALA A 324 -55.25 81.32 -43.44
N LEU A 325 -56.29 80.49 -43.27
CA LEU A 325 -57.68 80.94 -43.30
C LEU A 325 -57.97 81.97 -42.20
N ARG A 326 -57.53 81.73 -40.95
CA ARG A 326 -57.66 82.71 -39.86
C ARG A 326 -56.96 84.02 -40.16
N ILE A 327 -55.73 83.97 -40.70
CA ILE A 327 -54.98 85.16 -41.12
C ILE A 327 -55.74 85.89 -42.23
N GLN A 328 -56.30 85.18 -43.20
CA GLN A 328 -57.08 85.77 -44.29
C GLN A 328 -58.34 86.47 -43.76
N VAL A 329 -59.06 85.85 -42.82
CA VAL A 329 -60.21 86.48 -42.15
C VAL A 329 -59.79 87.72 -41.38
N LEU A 330 -58.71 87.64 -40.58
CA LEU A 330 -58.16 88.80 -39.88
C LEU A 330 -57.69 89.90 -40.83
N GLN A 331 -57.15 89.56 -42.00
CA GLN A 331 -56.79 90.52 -43.05
C GLN A 331 -58.03 91.21 -43.63
N GLN A 332 -59.12 90.48 -43.85
CA GLN A 332 -60.40 91.06 -44.28
C GLN A 332 -60.98 91.98 -43.19
N GLU A 333 -60.96 91.55 -41.92
CA GLU A 333 -61.42 92.35 -40.78
C GLU A 333 -60.55 93.60 -40.57
N THR A 334 -59.23 93.48 -40.69
CA THR A 334 -58.30 94.62 -40.58
C THR A 334 -58.40 95.54 -41.78
N ALA A 335 -58.65 95.04 -42.99
CA ALA A 335 -58.96 95.88 -44.16
C ALA A 335 -60.29 96.64 -43.95
N ALA A 336 -61.33 95.97 -43.43
CA ALA A 336 -62.60 96.60 -43.08
C ALA A 336 -62.41 97.64 -41.96
N ARG A 337 -61.63 97.33 -40.91
CA ARG A 337 -61.25 98.28 -39.84
C ARG A 337 -60.38 99.41 -40.37
N ALA A 338 -59.47 99.15 -41.30
CA ALA A 338 -58.63 100.17 -41.92
C ALA A 338 -59.46 101.10 -42.80
N GLU A 339 -60.51 100.62 -43.45
CA GLU A 339 -61.48 101.44 -44.17
C GLU A 339 -62.32 102.28 -43.19
N ILE A 340 -62.73 101.73 -42.05
CA ILE A 340 -63.35 102.49 -40.96
C ILE A 340 -62.38 103.55 -40.39
N ILE A 341 -61.11 103.20 -40.15
CA ILE A 341 -60.07 104.12 -39.67
C ILE A 341 -59.72 105.17 -40.73
N ARG A 342 -59.71 104.83 -42.03
CA ARG A 342 -59.52 105.78 -43.14
C ARG A 342 -60.64 106.82 -43.15
N ASN A 343 -61.87 106.41 -42.85
CA ASN A 343 -63.00 107.32 -42.66
C ASN A 343 -62.89 108.14 -41.37
N LEU A 344 -62.25 107.61 -40.31
CA LEU A 344 -62.01 108.34 -39.04
C LEU A 344 -60.74 109.22 -39.04
N ARG A 345 -59.80 109.02 -39.98
CA ARG A 345 -58.52 109.74 -40.09
C ARG A 345 -58.63 111.17 -40.65
N LEU A 346 -59.83 111.69 -40.86
CA LEU A 346 -60.06 113.13 -41.06
C LEU A 346 -60.05 113.94 -39.76
N ARG A 347 -59.69 113.36 -38.60
CA ARG A 347 -59.42 114.11 -37.36
C ARG A 347 -58.11 113.67 -36.70
N ARG A 348 -57.18 114.64 -36.60
CA ARG A 348 -55.84 114.60 -35.99
C ARG A 348 -55.84 114.07 -34.55
N PHE A 349 -54.74 113.46 -34.11
CA PHE A 349 -53.81 113.99 -33.09
C PHE A 349 -52.54 113.11 -32.98
N ALA A 350 -51.42 113.74 -32.62
CA ALA A 350 -50.07 113.16 -32.50
C ALA A 350 -49.72 112.87 -31.03
N ILE A 351 -49.09 111.74 -30.73
CA ILE A 351 -48.49 111.39 -29.43
C ILE A 351 -47.20 110.57 -29.65
N PRO A 352 -46.14 110.74 -28.83
CA PRO A 352 -44.76 110.31 -29.10
C PRO A 352 -44.48 108.86 -28.66
N GLY A 353 -43.47 108.23 -29.28
CA GLY A 353 -43.10 106.83 -29.05
C GLY A 353 -42.18 106.57 -27.85
N PRO A 354 -42.04 105.30 -27.40
CA PRO A 354 -40.91 104.86 -26.58
C PRO A 354 -40.14 103.68 -27.23
N ILE A 355 -38.81 103.79 -27.38
CA ILE A 355 -37.70 103.32 -26.52
C ILE A 355 -37.29 101.85 -26.78
N ALA A 356 -36.06 101.71 -27.30
CA ALA A 356 -35.34 100.45 -27.47
C ALA A 356 -34.70 100.01 -26.15
N ILE A 357 -34.92 98.75 -25.75
CA ILE A 357 -34.25 98.11 -24.61
C ILE A 357 -33.16 97.20 -25.15
N GLN A 358 -31.91 97.54 -24.85
CA GLN A 358 -30.75 96.67 -25.04
C GLN A 358 -30.65 95.66 -23.87
N PRO A 359 -30.22 94.41 -24.10
CA PRO A 359 -29.88 93.51 -23.01
C PRO A 359 -28.50 93.87 -22.43
N ILE A 360 -28.51 94.56 -21.30
CA ILE A 360 -27.37 94.67 -20.38
C ILE A 360 -27.44 93.45 -19.47
N PHE A 361 -26.51 92.49 -19.60
CA PHE A 361 -26.07 91.64 -18.48
C PHE A 361 -24.72 90.99 -18.81
N GLN A 362 -23.64 91.61 -18.33
CA GLN A 362 -22.36 90.94 -18.07
C GLN A 362 -22.33 90.56 -16.59
N PRO A 363 -22.17 89.28 -16.21
CA PRO A 363 -21.88 88.94 -14.83
C PRO A 363 -20.38 89.13 -14.56
N HIS A 364 -20.09 90.12 -13.72
CA HIS A 364 -18.81 90.24 -13.03
C HIS A 364 -18.61 89.02 -12.11
N PRO A 365 -17.38 88.50 -11.94
CA PRO A 365 -17.11 87.38 -11.05
C PRO A 365 -17.30 87.82 -9.60
N ILE A 366 -18.40 87.37 -9.00
CA ILE A 366 -18.59 87.46 -7.55
C ILE A 366 -17.58 86.50 -6.91
N GLN A 367 -16.53 87.04 -6.30
CA GLN A 367 -15.70 86.28 -5.37
C GLN A 367 -16.57 85.96 -4.14
N ARG A 368 -17.23 84.81 -4.18
CA ARG A 368 -17.88 84.25 -2.99
C ARG A 368 -16.78 83.75 -2.04
N PRO A 369 -16.86 84.05 -0.73
CA PRO A 369 -15.99 83.40 0.23
C PRO A 369 -16.20 81.89 0.13
N LEU A 370 -15.09 81.16 -0.07
CA LEU A 370 -15.05 79.70 -0.17
C LEU A 370 -15.45 79.10 1.18
N LEU A 371 -16.69 78.64 1.29
CA LEU A 371 -17.20 77.93 2.46
C LEU A 371 -17.16 76.41 2.20
N ARG A 372 -16.61 75.66 3.16
CA ARG A 372 -16.74 74.19 3.20
C ARG A 372 -18.22 73.83 3.20
N LYS A 373 -18.63 72.90 2.35
CA LYS A 373 -20.01 72.37 2.38
C LYS A 373 -20.23 71.49 3.61
N PRO A 374 -21.48 71.35 4.08
CA PRO A 374 -21.82 70.36 5.09
C PRO A 374 -21.34 68.96 4.69
N LEU A 375 -20.99 68.13 5.68
CA LEU A 375 -20.66 66.73 5.43
C LEU A 375 -21.83 66.02 4.75
N ALA A 376 -21.51 65.27 3.70
CA ALA A 376 -22.42 64.51 2.86
C ALA A 376 -21.69 63.23 2.42
N ASP A 377 -22.33 62.43 1.56
CA ASP A 377 -21.70 61.23 1.02
C ASP A 377 -20.50 61.58 0.15
N CYS A 378 -19.44 60.79 0.29
CA CYS A 378 -18.22 60.93 -0.51
C CYS A 378 -18.56 60.65 -1.98
N PRO A 379 -18.26 61.55 -2.94
CA PRO A 379 -18.65 61.36 -4.33
C PRO A 379 -17.85 60.27 -5.07
N LEU A 380 -16.82 59.70 -4.44
CA LEU A 380 -15.99 58.64 -5.02
C LEU A 380 -16.45 57.24 -4.58
N CYS A 381 -16.75 57.05 -3.28
CA CYS A 381 -17.22 55.76 -2.76
C CYS A 381 -18.71 55.70 -2.43
N PHE A 382 -19.41 56.85 -2.45
CA PHE A 382 -20.82 57.00 -2.06
C PHE A 382 -21.13 56.64 -0.60
N GLU A 383 -20.12 56.61 0.28
CA GLU A 383 -20.30 56.37 1.72
C GLU A 383 -20.39 57.70 2.50
N PRO A 384 -21.21 57.77 3.57
CA PRO A 384 -21.36 58.97 4.40
C PRO A 384 -20.08 59.29 5.17
N ILE A 385 -19.65 60.56 5.14
CA ILE A 385 -18.50 61.02 5.92
C ILE A 385 -18.98 61.37 7.34
N ALA A 386 -18.52 60.62 8.33
CA ALA A 386 -19.00 60.73 9.72
C ALA A 386 -18.50 61.98 10.46
N HIS A 387 -17.23 62.35 10.28
CA HIS A 387 -16.60 63.45 11.00
C HIS A 387 -15.80 64.38 10.08
N ASP A 388 -15.68 65.64 10.49
CA ASP A 388 -14.96 66.67 9.71
C ASP A 388 -13.48 66.33 9.52
N GLU A 389 -12.91 65.59 10.48
CA GLU A 389 -11.54 65.10 10.49
C GLU A 389 -11.30 63.92 9.53
N ASP A 390 -12.34 63.26 9.06
CA ASP A 390 -12.24 62.14 8.10
C ASP A 390 -12.40 62.59 6.64
N ALA A 391 -12.53 63.90 6.41
CA ALA A 391 -12.70 64.47 5.08
C ALA A 391 -11.66 65.52 4.73
N GLU A 392 -11.20 65.43 3.48
CA GLU A 392 -10.54 66.51 2.78
C GLU A 392 -11.54 67.23 1.88
N TRP A 393 -11.43 68.55 1.77
CA TRP A 393 -12.39 69.34 1.00
C TRP A 393 -11.73 70.29 0.02
N CYS A 394 -12.46 70.59 -1.07
CA CYS A 394 -11.96 71.48 -2.10
C CYS A 394 -11.95 72.94 -1.63
N ARG A 395 -10.78 73.40 -1.17
CA ARG A 395 -10.47 74.78 -0.77
C ARG A 395 -10.35 75.76 -1.95
N ALA A 396 -10.32 75.25 -3.18
CA ALA A 396 -10.07 76.04 -4.38
C ALA A 396 -11.33 76.64 -5.03
N GLN A 397 -12.45 75.90 -5.09
CA GLN A 397 -13.66 76.39 -5.76
C GLN A 397 -14.97 75.87 -5.18
N CYS A 398 -15.18 74.54 -5.12
CA CYS A 398 -16.52 73.98 -4.93
C CYS A 398 -16.90 73.60 -3.49
N GLY A 399 -15.95 73.60 -2.55
CA GLY A 399 -16.24 73.31 -1.14
C GLY A 399 -16.60 71.85 -0.83
N GLN A 400 -16.54 70.92 -1.81
CA GLN A 400 -17.01 69.54 -1.66
C GLN A 400 -16.05 68.70 -0.81
N ASN A 401 -16.60 67.88 0.10
CA ASN A 401 -15.87 66.91 0.93
C ASN A 401 -15.66 65.58 0.19
N VAL A 402 -14.50 64.97 0.39
CA VAL A 402 -14.09 63.63 -0.05
C VAL A 402 -13.47 62.93 1.17
N CYS A 403 -13.79 61.67 1.45
CA CYS A 403 -13.19 60.98 2.58
C CYS A 403 -11.66 60.83 2.40
N LYS A 404 -10.90 60.90 3.49
CA LYS A 404 -9.42 60.88 3.47
C LYS A 404 -8.86 59.69 2.69
N GLY A 405 -9.41 58.49 2.89
CA GLY A 405 -8.97 57.30 2.17
C GLY A 405 -9.12 57.42 0.65
N CYS A 406 -10.26 57.92 0.15
CA CYS A 406 -10.44 58.14 -1.28
C CYS A 406 -9.58 59.29 -1.81
N PHE A 407 -9.34 60.33 -1.01
CA PHE A 407 -8.46 61.45 -1.39
C PHE A 407 -7.00 61.01 -1.53
N GLU A 408 -6.47 60.23 -0.59
CA GLU A 408 -5.10 59.71 -0.63
C GLU A 408 -4.89 58.78 -1.82
N GLN A 409 -5.79 57.82 -2.03
CA GLN A 409 -5.74 56.93 -3.21
C GLN A 409 -5.78 57.73 -4.52
N TRP A 410 -6.63 58.75 -4.58
CA TRP A 410 -6.75 59.59 -5.76
C TRP A 410 -5.48 60.44 -5.99
N ARG A 411 -4.90 61.03 -4.95
CA ARG A 411 -3.62 61.74 -5.03
C ARG A 411 -2.51 60.82 -5.51
N ASP A 412 -2.40 59.62 -4.94
CA ASP A 412 -1.34 58.68 -5.27
C ASP A 412 -1.48 58.13 -6.70
N SER A 413 -2.71 58.05 -7.22
CA SER A 413 -2.99 57.61 -8.60
C SER A 413 -2.54 58.59 -9.69
N LEU A 414 -2.28 59.86 -9.35
CA LEU A 414 -1.97 60.92 -10.33
C LEU A 414 -0.48 61.04 -10.67
N GLY A 415 0.43 60.40 -9.90
CA GLY A 415 1.87 60.48 -10.13
C GLY A 415 2.40 61.91 -10.14
N GLU A 416 3.06 62.34 -11.23
CA GLU A 416 3.59 63.71 -11.40
C GLU A 416 2.55 64.74 -11.91
N ARG A 417 1.28 64.35 -12.10
CA ARG A 417 0.24 65.26 -12.60
C ARG A 417 -0.29 66.17 -11.49
N ARG A 418 -0.67 67.39 -11.86
CA ARG A 418 -1.27 68.37 -10.93
C ARG A 418 -2.55 67.82 -10.31
N LEU A 419 -2.66 67.90 -8.99
CA LEU A 419 -3.85 67.47 -8.25
C LEU A 419 -4.99 68.47 -8.48
N THR A 420 -6.11 68.04 -9.06
CA THR A 420 -7.26 68.92 -9.41
C THR A 420 -8.59 68.36 -8.95
N CYS A 421 -9.40 69.07 -8.17
CA CYS A 421 -10.66 68.56 -7.59
C CYS A 421 -11.48 67.67 -8.54
N CYS A 422 -11.82 66.45 -8.14
CA CYS A 422 -12.58 65.49 -8.96
C CYS A 422 -13.98 66.00 -9.39
N ILE A 423 -14.51 67.04 -8.73
CA ILE A 423 -15.83 67.61 -9.01
C ILE A 423 -15.74 68.84 -9.90
N CYS A 424 -14.94 69.84 -9.53
CA CYS A 424 -14.87 71.12 -10.26
C CYS A 424 -13.61 71.30 -11.12
N ARG A 425 -12.66 70.37 -11.03
CA ARG A 425 -11.36 70.39 -11.74
C ARG A 425 -10.43 71.56 -11.39
N ALA A 426 -10.74 72.35 -10.36
CA ALA A 426 -9.83 73.38 -9.84
C ALA A 426 -8.58 72.76 -9.21
N GLU A 427 -7.42 73.41 -9.36
CA GLU A 427 -6.13 72.99 -8.76
C GLU A 427 -6.24 72.93 -7.23
N TRP A 428 -5.83 71.82 -6.64
CA TRP A 428 -6.06 71.50 -5.23
C TRP A 428 -5.10 72.27 -4.32
N LYS A 429 -5.63 72.94 -3.29
CA LYS A 429 -4.84 73.69 -2.30
C LYS A 429 -4.77 72.93 -0.98
N SER A 430 -3.55 72.66 -0.49
CA SER A 430 -3.30 72.08 0.84
C SER A 430 -3.37 73.13 1.95
N GLU A 431 -3.56 72.71 3.20
CA GLU A 431 -3.48 73.60 4.36
C GLU A 431 -2.06 74.17 4.48
N GLY A 432 -1.87 75.42 4.03
CA GLY A 432 -0.57 76.10 4.05
C GLY A 432 -0.29 77.04 2.86
N GLU A 433 -1.15 77.05 1.82
CA GLU A 433 -1.14 77.99 0.68
C GLU A 433 -2.44 78.80 0.59
#